data_AF-A0A645IKA2-F1
#
_entry.id   AF-A0A645IKA2-F1
#
_cell.length_a   1.000
_cell.length_b   1.000
_cell.length_c   1.000
_cell.angle_alpha   90.00
_cell.angle_beta   90.00
_cell.angle_gamma   90.00
#
_symmetry.space_group_name_H-M   'P 1'
#
loop_
_entity.id
_entity.type
_entity.pdbx_description
1 polymer ?
#
loop_
_entity_poly.entity_id
_entity_poly.type
_entity_poly.pdbx_seq_one_letter_code
_entity_poly.pdbx_strand_id
1 'polypeptide(L)'
;MRVDTTEGYYIIPEAGIREKIQRGFSRTKAEEILSAWLLEQAEKWQMEARNVEVMAYEEFPTIHNYYTTGKIIYLKMQLKPGILHTVTGREVAF
;
A
#
# COMPACT_ATOMS: atom_id res chain seq x y z
N MET A 1 -0.14 2.30 2.64
CA MET A 1 -0.15 3.65 2.02
C MET A 1 -1.48 4.33 2.28
N ARG A 2 -1.47 5.63 2.57
CA ARG A 2 -2.66 6.48 2.62
C ARG A 2 -2.47 7.66 1.68
N VAL A 3 -3.50 8.00 0.93
CA VAL A 3 -3.49 9.12 -0.02
C VAL A 3 -4.63 10.03 0.33
N ASP A 4 -4.36 11.32 0.43
CA ASP A 4 -5.35 12.35 0.64
C ASP A 4 -5.38 13.27 -0.59
N THR A 5 -6.44 13.18 -1.39
CA THR A 5 -6.57 14.04 -2.58
C THR A 5 -7.09 15.42 -2.26
N THR A 6 -7.61 15.64 -1.05
CA THR A 6 -8.07 16.96 -0.58
C THR A 6 -6.84 17.79 -0.18
N GLU A 7 -5.94 17.21 0.59
CA GLU A 7 -4.69 17.86 0.98
C GLU A 7 -3.56 17.72 -0.06
N GLY A 8 -3.70 16.78 -0.99
CA GLY A 8 -2.80 16.65 -2.14
C GLY A 8 -1.48 15.94 -1.82
N TYR A 9 -1.47 14.99 -0.88
CA TYR A 9 -0.29 14.20 -0.55
C TYR A 9 -0.61 12.73 -0.29
N TYR A 10 0.40 11.86 -0.43
CA TYR A 10 0.36 10.50 0.07
C TYR A 10 1.41 10.29 1.15
N ILE A 11 1.15 9.29 1.99
CA ILE A 11 2.06 8.81 3.00
C ILE A 11 2.23 7.29 2.90
N ILE A 12 3.47 6.84 3.06
CA ILE A 12 3.81 5.43 3.25
C ILE A 12 4.44 5.34 4.64
N PRO A 13 3.66 4.99 5.68
CA PRO A 13 4.15 5.03 7.04
C PRO A 13 5.33 4.07 7.26
N GLU A 14 5.33 2.89 6.62
CA GLU A 14 6.42 1.92 6.66
C GLU A 14 7.75 2.45 6.09
N ALA A 15 7.66 3.44 5.19
CA ALA A 15 8.82 4.05 4.54
C ALA A 15 9.20 5.40 5.15
N GLY A 16 8.36 5.96 6.02
CA GLY A 16 8.47 7.36 6.45
C GLY A 16 8.30 8.38 5.31
N ILE A 17 7.73 7.97 4.17
CA ILE A 17 7.59 8.82 2.99
C ILE A 17 6.33 9.66 3.10
N ARG A 18 6.47 10.97 2.80
CA ARG A 18 5.35 11.89 2.57
C ARG A 18 5.64 12.70 1.31
N GLU A 19 4.84 12.48 0.27
CA GLU A 19 5.05 13.14 -1.03
C GLU A 19 3.75 13.72 -1.59
N LYS A 20 3.90 14.73 -2.45
CA LYS A 20 2.75 15.36 -3.10
C LYS A 20 2.19 14.45 -4.19
N ILE A 21 0.87 14.39 -4.28
CA ILE A 21 0.20 13.65 -5.36
C ILE A 21 -0.04 14.58 -6.55
N GLN A 22 -0.01 14.02 -7.74
CA GLN A 22 -0.43 14.75 -8.95
C GLN A 22 -1.97 14.80 -9.04
N ARG A 23 -2.50 15.82 -9.73
CA ARG A 23 -3.94 15.89 -10.04
C ARG A 23 -4.35 14.65 -10.86
N GLY A 24 -5.51 14.08 -10.52
CA GLY A 24 -5.99 12.86 -11.18
C GLY A 24 -5.37 11.56 -10.64
N PHE A 25 -4.81 11.59 -9.42
CA PHE A 25 -4.27 10.42 -8.76
C PHE A 25 -5.30 9.29 -8.72
N SER A 26 -4.98 8.18 -9.39
CA SER A 26 -5.84 7.01 -9.55
C SER A 26 -5.33 5.85 -8.71
N ARG A 27 -6.21 4.86 -8.50
CA ARG A 27 -5.86 3.59 -7.87
C ARG A 27 -4.62 2.96 -8.50
N THR A 28 -4.57 2.89 -9.82
CA THR A 28 -3.44 2.30 -10.56
C THR A 28 -2.13 2.97 -10.21
N LYS A 29 -2.13 4.31 -10.06
CA LYS A 29 -0.91 5.03 -9.69
C LYS A 29 -0.47 4.74 -8.26
N ALA A 30 -1.42 4.59 -7.34
CA ALA A 30 -1.16 4.17 -5.97
C ALA A 30 -0.53 2.77 -5.92
N GLU A 31 -1.11 1.84 -6.69
CA GLU A 31 -0.63 0.46 -6.81
C GLU A 31 0.79 0.45 -7.41
N GLU A 32 1.06 1.19 -8.48
CA GLU A 32 2.40 1.28 -9.07
C GLU A 32 3.46 1.79 -8.07
N ILE A 33 3.17 2.89 -7.37
CA ILE A 33 4.11 3.49 -6.40
C ILE A 33 4.41 2.52 -5.26
N LEU A 34 3.36 1.94 -4.67
CA LEU A 34 3.52 1.04 -3.53
C LEU A 34 4.15 -0.31 -3.95
N SER A 35 3.85 -0.80 -5.16
CA SER A 35 4.48 -1.99 -5.73
C SER A 35 5.97 -1.80 -5.95
N ALA A 36 6.37 -0.69 -6.57
CA ALA A 36 7.78 -0.38 -6.81
C ALA A 36 8.55 -0.28 -5.49
N TRP A 37 7.95 0.39 -4.49
CA TRP A 37 8.55 0.48 -3.16
C TRP A 37 8.70 -0.89 -2.49
N LEU A 38 7.67 -1.74 -2.53
CA LEU A 38 7.71 -3.09 -1.96
C LEU A 38 8.78 -3.97 -2.62
N LEU A 39 8.92 -3.90 -3.95
CA LEU A 39 9.94 -4.64 -4.68
C LEU A 39 11.35 -4.16 -4.31
N GLU A 40 11.57 -2.85 -4.18
CA GLU A 40 12.85 -2.31 -3.73
C GLU A 40 13.19 -2.78 -2.30
N GLN A 41 12.20 -2.83 -1.40
CA GLN A 41 12.42 -3.39 -0.06
C GLN A 41 12.69 -4.90 -0.10
N ALA A 42 12.02 -5.65 -0.97
CA ALA A 42 12.26 -7.08 -1.14
C ALA A 42 13.70 -7.37 -1.58
N GLU A 43 14.23 -6.58 -2.52
CA GLU A 43 15.63 -6.67 -2.95
C GLU A 43 16.60 -6.36 -1.80
N LYS A 44 16.31 -5.31 -1.01
CA LYS A 44 17.10 -4.95 0.19
C LYS A 44 17.09 -6.05 1.25
N TRP A 45 15.97 -6.75 1.41
CA TRP A 45 15.83 -7.87 2.33
C TRP A 45 16.25 -9.22 1.75
N GLN A 46 16.79 -9.24 0.52
CA GLN A 46 17.17 -10.44 -0.21
C GLN A 46 16.04 -11.48 -0.30
N MET A 47 14.79 -11.03 -0.34
CA MET A 47 13.63 -11.91 -0.50
C MET A 47 13.41 -12.19 -1.99
N GLU A 48 13.19 -13.44 -2.37
CA GLU A 48 12.72 -13.84 -3.71
C GLU A 48 11.24 -13.48 -3.96
N ALA A 49 10.78 -12.35 -3.42
CA ALA A 49 9.42 -11.88 -3.64
C ALA A 49 9.35 -11.19 -5.02
N ARG A 50 8.91 -11.95 -6.03
CA ARG A 50 8.70 -11.45 -7.40
C ARG A 50 7.31 -10.88 -7.67
N ASN A 51 6.39 -11.02 -6.72
CA ASN A 51 5.01 -10.58 -6.90
C ASN A 51 4.53 -9.79 -5.68
N VAL A 52 3.70 -8.80 -5.95
CA VAL A 52 2.98 -8.00 -4.95
C VAL A 52 1.48 -8.26 -5.13
N GLU A 53 0.75 -8.24 -4.03
CA GLU A 53 -0.71 -8.30 -4.06
C GLU A 53 -1.32 -7.16 -3.26
N VAL A 54 -2.54 -6.78 -3.66
CA VAL A 54 -3.35 -5.82 -2.93
C VAL A 54 -4.13 -6.59 -1.87
N MET A 55 -3.81 -6.33 -0.61
CA MET A 55 -4.54 -6.90 0.52
C MET A 55 -5.86 -6.17 0.78
N ALA A 56 -5.82 -4.85 0.70
CA ALA A 56 -6.98 -4.01 0.93
C ALA A 56 -6.88 -2.74 0.10
N TYR A 57 -8.02 -2.34 -0.45
CA TYR A 57 -8.20 -1.07 -1.13
C TYR A 57 -9.52 -0.48 -0.65
N GLU A 58 -9.47 0.72 -0.08
CA GLU A 58 -10.63 1.45 0.36
C GLU A 58 -10.55 2.88 -0.16
N GLU A 59 -11.68 3.40 -0.62
CA GLU A 59 -11.81 4.77 -1.11
C GLU A 59 -12.96 5.45 -0.38
N PHE A 60 -12.63 6.50 0.37
CA PHE A 60 -13.59 7.27 1.15
C PHE A 60 -13.72 8.66 0.55
N PRO A 61 -14.87 9.04 -0.03
CA PRO A 61 -15.07 10.40 -0.50
C PRO A 61 -15.08 11.37 0.68
N THR A 62 -14.38 12.49 0.53
CA THR A 62 -14.41 13.60 1.49
C THR A 62 -15.51 14.56 1.09
N ILE A 63 -16.53 14.69 1.94
CA ILE A 63 -17.68 15.57 1.71
C ILE A 63 -17.49 16.87 2.49
N HIS A 64 -17.56 18.00 1.79
CA HIS A 64 -17.61 19.32 2.39
C HIS A 64 -18.81 20.08 1.85
N ASN A 65 -19.66 20.58 2.74
CA ASN A 65 -20.83 21.39 2.38
C ASN A 65 -21.73 20.75 1.29
N TYR A 66 -21.99 19.44 1.37
CA TYR A 66 -22.76 18.64 0.40
C TYR A 66 -22.07 18.39 -0.96
N TYR A 67 -20.83 18.80 -1.14
CA TYR A 67 -20.03 18.52 -2.35
C TYR A 67 -18.83 17.62 -2.03
N THR A 68 -18.53 16.68 -2.92
CA THR A 68 -17.30 15.89 -2.85
C THR A 68 -16.10 16.79 -3.16
N THR A 69 -15.29 17.09 -2.15
CA THR A 69 -14.09 17.93 -2.30
C THR A 69 -12.86 17.11 -2.65
N GLY A 70 -12.86 15.83 -2.30
CA GLY A 70 -11.77 14.92 -2.60
C GLY A 70 -12.10 13.51 -2.12
N LYS A 71 -11.06 12.71 -1.93
CA LYS A 71 -11.15 11.37 -1.41
C LYS A 71 -9.89 10.99 -0.64
N ILE A 72 -10.08 10.15 0.35
CA ILE A 72 -9.03 9.47 1.09
C ILE A 72 -8.96 8.05 0.52
N ILE A 73 -7.81 7.70 -0.03
CA ILE A 73 -7.55 6.34 -0.50
C ILE A 73 -6.67 5.65 0.52
N TYR A 74 -7.10 4.48 0.96
CA TYR A 74 -6.30 3.58 1.77
C TYR A 74 -5.93 2.36 0.94
N LEU A 75 -4.62 2.17 0.75
CA LEU A 75 -4.08 1.06 -0.02
C LEU A 75 -3.10 0.28 0.84
N LYS A 76 -3.40 -1.00 1.03
CA LYS A 76 -2.53 -1.96 1.69
C LYS A 76 -2.12 -3.02 0.69
N MET A 77 -0.81 -3.14 0.47
CA MET A 77 -0.23 -4.16 -0.39
C MET A 77 0.79 -4.96 0.41
N GLN A 78 0.99 -6.21 -0.01
CA GLN A 78 1.98 -7.10 0.57
C GLN A 78 2.73 -7.81 -0.55
N LEU A 79 4.01 -8.10 -0.31
CA LEU A 79 4.77 -9.03 -1.13
C LEU A 79 4.13 -10.43 -1.00
N LYS A 80 3.76 -11.05 -2.12
CA LYS A 80 3.39 -12.46 -2.11
C LYS A 80 4.64 -13.26 -1.73
N PRO A 81 4.65 -13.97 -0.59
CA PRO A 81 5.70 -14.94 -0.36
C PRO A 81 5.57 -15.96 -1.48
N GLY A 82 6.63 -16.10 -2.30
CA GLY A 82 6.71 -17.19 -3.26
C GLY A 82 6.79 -18.48 -2.47
N ILE A 83 5.64 -19.08 -2.15
CA ILE A 83 5.46 -20.32 -1.37
C ILE A 83 6.62 -20.49 -0.36
N LEU A 84 6.62 -19.69 0.70
CA LEU A 84 7.29 -20.14 1.92
C LEU A 84 6.62 -21.48 2.24
N HIS A 85 7.41 -22.54 2.23
CA HIS A 85 7.06 -23.86 2.75
C HIS A 85 6.06 -23.71 3.89
N THR A 86 4.98 -24.50 3.86
CA THR A 86 4.05 -24.69 4.97
C THR A 86 4.85 -24.64 6.26
N VAL A 87 4.69 -23.58 7.06
CA VAL A 87 5.23 -23.59 8.43
C VAL A 87 4.40 -24.66 9.11
N THR A 88 4.93 -25.87 9.17
CA THR A 88 4.43 -26.93 10.04
C THR A 88 4.66 -26.39 11.44
N GLY A 89 3.67 -25.69 11.98
CA GLY A 89 3.67 -25.21 13.34
C GLY A 89 3.84 -26.43 14.24
N ARG A 90 5.05 -26.64 14.73
CA ARG A 90 5.27 -27.53 15.86
C ARG A 90 4.77 -26.73 17.06
N GLU A 91 3.51 -26.93 17.42
CA GLU A 91 2.95 -26.49 18.69
C GLU A 91 3.87 -26.99 19.79
N VAL A 92 4.57 -26.06 20.45
CA VAL A 92 5.28 -26.36 21.68
C VAL A 92 4.24 -26.21 22.78
N ALA A 93 3.70 -27.33 23.24
CA ALA A 93 2.83 -27.38 24.40
C ALA A 93 3.62 -26.93 25.63
N PHE A 94 3.08 -25.95 26.35
CA PHE A 94 3.46 -25.62 27.73
C PHE A 94 2.37 -26.13 28.67
#